data_AF-A0A0S7XJG3-F1
#
_entry.id   AF-A0A0S7XJG3-F1
#
_cell.length_a   1.000
_cell.length_b   1.000
_cell.length_c   1.000
_cell.angle_alpha   90.00
_cell.angle_beta   90.00
_cell.angle_gamma   90.00
#
_symmetry.space_group_name_H-M   'P 1'
#
loop_
_entity.id
_entity.type
_entity.pdbx_description
1 polymer ?
#
loop_
_entity_poly.entity_id
_entity_poly.type
_entity_poly.pdbx_seq_one_letter_code
_entity_poly.pdbx_strand_id
1 'polypeptide(L)'
;MEIEEEAEIVVIGAGPAGLSASISAALAGAKPIVLDENLSPGGQLFKQIHKFFGSREHFAGKRGFEIGQALLEEAKELNIPVHLETEVLGIFPGNQIVCLKDNKTFEIKARRVILATGARERALAFPGWTIPGVMGAGALQTMMNIHRVLPGRRILIIGAGNVGLIVAHQARLAGAEVVGVVEARSEIGGYFVQAAKILRMGVPIFLNHSIKSVYGRESVEEAEIVRLDECGPYGVSGRRLGVDVVALAVGLLPQTELAQQAGCEFQYNGELGGFIPKRKPNMETSVPGIYVAGDLGGIEEATVAIEEGRLAGVSAAESLGYTPQDKEQKKAEIKSRLAELRYVGEKKSLSLLTRATTMLYENRSPSAGRSMSALRMPSILRMRSAATSRASAPEILIECPEEVPCNPCEEVCPRGAIEIGSPITNLPRYREARCTGCGLCIAACPAQAIFLIDRSFSQGYARLDLPYEELPLPRKQQTVGLLDREGKKIARGRVIKTRRIKAFDKTAVVSVAAPQQIAHSIRYIDCRK
;
A
#
# COMPACT_ATOMS: atom_id res chain seq x y z
N MET A 1 -12.30 23.62 -24.27
CA MET A 1 -10.99 23.60 -24.95
C MET A 1 -11.08 22.55 -26.02
N GLU A 2 -10.79 22.93 -27.26
CA GLU A 2 -10.77 22.01 -28.41
C GLU A 2 -9.61 21.02 -28.23
N ILE A 3 -9.83 19.77 -28.60
CA ILE A 3 -8.80 18.74 -28.58
C ILE A 3 -8.03 18.87 -29.88
N GLU A 4 -6.69 18.97 -29.82
CA GLU A 4 -5.85 19.11 -31.00
C GLU A 4 -5.87 17.83 -31.85
N GLU A 5 -5.96 17.98 -33.18
CA GLU A 5 -5.88 16.85 -34.12
C GLU A 5 -4.47 16.25 -34.19
N GLU A 6 -3.43 17.03 -33.83
CA GLU A 6 -2.04 16.58 -33.72
C GLU A 6 -1.43 17.00 -32.37
N ALA A 7 -0.69 16.10 -31.72
CA ALA A 7 -0.02 16.36 -30.45
C ALA A 7 1.42 15.82 -30.43
N GLU A 8 2.31 16.47 -29.68
CA GLU A 8 3.69 15.97 -29.53
C GLU A 8 3.73 14.68 -28.73
N ILE A 9 3.08 14.69 -27.56
CA ILE A 9 3.02 13.54 -26.65
C ILE A 9 1.59 13.42 -26.15
N VAL A 10 1.00 12.25 -26.34
CA VAL A 10 -0.28 11.88 -25.71
C VAL A 10 0.00 10.90 -24.59
N VAL A 11 -0.42 11.26 -23.39
CA VAL A 11 -0.38 10.39 -22.21
C VAL A 11 -1.78 9.84 -21.96
N ILE A 12 -1.91 8.51 -21.90
CA ILE A 12 -3.19 7.83 -21.70
C ILE A 12 -3.26 7.32 -20.27
N GLY A 13 -4.12 7.95 -19.46
CA GLY A 13 -4.29 7.75 -18.04
C GLY A 13 -3.70 8.92 -17.23
N ALA A 14 -4.53 9.58 -16.41
CA ALA A 14 -4.18 10.63 -15.47
C ALA A 14 -3.93 10.09 -14.04
N GLY A 15 -3.47 8.84 -13.94
CA GLY A 15 -2.96 8.28 -12.69
C GLY A 15 -1.59 8.85 -12.29
N PRO A 16 -0.98 8.36 -11.19
CA PRO A 16 0.34 8.81 -10.74
C PRO A 16 1.42 8.71 -11.81
N ALA A 17 1.46 7.61 -12.57
CA ALA A 17 2.43 7.43 -13.65
C ALA A 17 2.22 8.45 -14.78
N GLY A 18 0.99 8.61 -15.25
CA GLY A 18 0.68 9.51 -16.36
C GLY A 18 0.90 10.99 -16.01
N LEU A 19 0.44 11.44 -14.84
CA LEU A 19 0.71 12.81 -14.37
C LEU A 19 2.21 13.07 -14.22
N SER A 20 2.95 12.11 -13.66
CA SER A 20 4.41 12.25 -13.51
C SER A 20 5.13 12.25 -14.87
N ALA A 21 4.62 11.50 -15.84
CA ALA A 21 5.13 11.48 -17.21
C ALA A 21 4.87 12.80 -17.93
N SER A 22 3.66 13.34 -17.86
CA SER A 22 3.33 14.62 -18.47
C SER A 22 4.12 15.76 -17.84
N ILE A 23 4.23 15.82 -16.51
CA ILE A 23 5.05 16.81 -15.80
C ILE A 23 6.51 16.74 -16.29
N SER A 24 7.10 15.54 -16.33
CA SER A 24 8.51 15.38 -16.71
C SER A 24 8.76 15.70 -18.18
N ALA A 25 7.81 15.38 -19.07
CA ALA A 25 7.88 15.77 -20.47
C ALA A 25 7.78 17.30 -20.65
N ALA A 26 6.87 17.96 -19.92
CA ALA A 26 6.71 19.41 -19.95
C ALA A 26 7.97 20.13 -19.42
N LEU A 27 8.54 19.65 -18.30
CA LEU A 27 9.81 20.17 -17.76
C LEU A 27 11.00 19.96 -18.70
N ALA A 28 10.93 18.98 -19.61
CA ALA A 28 11.94 18.79 -20.65
C ALA A 28 11.74 19.73 -21.86
N GLY A 29 10.59 20.41 -21.95
CA GLY A 29 10.25 21.36 -23.01
C GLY A 29 9.21 20.87 -24.02
N ALA A 30 8.75 19.61 -23.91
CA ALA A 30 7.70 19.08 -24.77
C ALA A 30 6.31 19.58 -24.36
N LYS A 31 5.32 19.43 -25.24
CA LYS A 31 3.91 19.77 -24.97
C LYS A 31 3.05 18.51 -24.87
N PRO A 32 2.92 17.90 -23.68
CA PRO A 32 2.07 16.74 -23.50
C PRO A 32 0.60 17.13 -23.30
N ILE A 33 -0.31 16.29 -23.78
CA ILE A 33 -1.70 16.25 -23.34
C ILE A 33 -1.98 14.94 -22.61
N VAL A 34 -2.88 14.96 -21.63
CA VAL A 34 -3.31 13.79 -20.87
C VAL A 34 -4.77 13.48 -21.18
N LEU A 35 -5.08 12.22 -21.49
CA LEU A 35 -6.44 11.72 -21.69
C LEU A 35 -6.79 10.75 -20.56
N ASP A 36 -7.95 10.88 -19.95
CA ASP A 36 -8.43 9.97 -18.92
C ASP A 36 -9.95 9.75 -19.04
N GLU A 37 -10.38 8.51 -18.86
CA GLU A 37 -11.80 8.13 -18.93
C GLU A 37 -12.61 8.60 -17.71
N ASN A 38 -11.96 8.87 -16.58
CA ASN A 38 -12.62 9.19 -15.33
C ASN A 38 -13.07 10.67 -15.26
N LEU A 39 -14.05 10.92 -14.38
CA LEU A 39 -14.55 12.25 -14.04
C LEU A 39 -13.55 13.13 -13.30
N SER A 40 -12.46 12.55 -12.80
CA SER A 40 -11.45 13.27 -12.01
C SER A 40 -10.08 12.60 -12.16
N PRO A 41 -8.99 13.38 -12.24
CA PRO A 41 -7.65 12.85 -12.39
C PRO A 41 -7.10 12.33 -11.05
N GLY A 42 -5.97 11.62 -11.12
CA GLY A 42 -5.21 11.16 -9.96
C GLY A 42 -5.21 9.66 -9.71
N GLY A 43 -6.09 8.92 -10.40
CA GLY A 43 -6.19 7.47 -10.31
C GLY A 43 -6.33 6.96 -8.88
N GLN A 44 -5.53 5.97 -8.50
CA GLN A 44 -5.68 5.25 -7.23
C GLN A 44 -5.17 6.03 -6.00
N LEU A 45 -4.36 7.09 -6.16
CA LEU A 45 -3.73 7.81 -5.03
C LEU A 45 -4.75 8.44 -4.07
N PHE A 46 -5.84 8.97 -4.62
CA PHE A 46 -6.90 9.62 -3.83
C PHE A 46 -7.64 8.66 -2.91
N LYS A 47 -7.62 7.36 -3.22
CA LYS A 47 -8.17 6.29 -2.38
C LYS A 47 -7.23 5.94 -1.22
N GLN A 48 -5.97 6.35 -1.26
CA GLN A 48 -4.97 5.99 -0.26
C GLN A 48 -4.87 7.02 0.87
N ILE A 49 -5.59 6.76 1.96
CA ILE A 49 -5.55 7.59 3.16
C ILE A 49 -4.40 7.22 4.11
N HIS A 50 -3.66 6.15 3.84
CA HIS A 50 -2.54 5.69 4.67
C HIS A 50 -1.24 6.42 4.30
N LYS A 51 -0.26 6.43 5.22
CA LYS A 51 1.08 6.98 4.97
C LYS A 51 1.91 6.01 4.14
N PHE A 52 2.61 6.50 3.13
CA PHE A 52 3.48 5.69 2.27
C PHE A 52 4.82 5.38 2.95
N PHE A 53 5.39 4.22 2.63
CA PHE A 53 6.79 3.90 2.89
C PHE A 53 7.68 4.62 1.87
N GLY A 54 8.99 4.73 2.15
CA GLY A 54 9.97 5.32 1.23
C GLY A 54 10.97 6.25 1.91
N SER A 55 11.67 7.03 1.10
CA SER A 55 12.39 8.24 1.49
C SER A 55 11.50 9.48 1.37
N ARG A 56 12.00 10.64 1.84
CA ARG A 56 11.31 11.93 1.67
C ARG A 56 11.07 12.27 0.20
N GLU A 57 12.02 11.95 -0.67
CA GLU A 57 11.97 12.10 -2.13
C GLU A 57 10.88 11.21 -2.75
N HIS A 58 10.58 10.08 -2.10
CA HIS A 58 9.47 9.17 -2.43
C HIS A 58 8.18 9.47 -1.67
N PHE A 59 8.05 10.69 -1.12
CA PHE A 59 6.87 11.13 -0.37
C PHE A 59 6.57 10.31 0.89
N ALA A 60 7.58 9.67 1.49
CA ALA A 60 7.38 8.84 2.67
C ALA A 60 6.80 9.63 3.84
N GLY A 61 5.89 8.99 4.57
CA GLY A 61 5.16 9.63 5.65
C GLY A 61 4.04 10.57 5.19
N LYS A 62 3.90 10.86 3.89
CA LYS A 62 2.71 11.55 3.33
C LYS A 62 1.61 10.54 2.99
N ARG A 63 0.37 11.03 2.96
CA ARG A 63 -0.78 10.24 2.54
C ARG A 63 -0.96 10.33 1.03
N GLY A 64 -1.45 9.26 0.41
CA GLY A 64 -1.54 9.18 -1.05
C GLY A 64 -2.37 10.28 -1.68
N PHE A 65 -3.49 10.69 -1.06
CA PHE A 65 -4.28 11.81 -1.58
C PHE A 65 -3.52 13.15 -1.57
N GLU A 66 -2.55 13.35 -0.67
CA GLU A 66 -1.72 14.55 -0.62
C GLU A 66 -0.66 14.54 -1.74
N ILE A 67 -0.14 13.35 -2.07
CA ILE A 67 0.74 13.14 -3.22
C ILE A 67 -0.03 13.43 -4.51
N GLY A 68 -1.25 12.89 -4.61
CA GLY A 68 -2.14 13.13 -5.76
C GLY A 68 -2.42 14.63 -5.94
N GLN A 69 -2.76 15.34 -4.87
CA GLN A 69 -2.98 16.80 -4.91
C GLN A 69 -1.74 17.55 -5.40
N ALA A 70 -0.55 17.20 -4.90
CA ALA A 70 0.69 17.84 -5.34
C ALA A 70 0.96 17.64 -6.84
N LEU A 71 0.74 16.42 -7.37
CA LEU A 71 0.90 16.14 -8.80
C LEU A 71 -0.11 16.93 -9.65
N LEU A 72 -1.35 17.07 -9.19
CA LEU A 72 -2.37 17.87 -9.90
C LEU A 72 -2.01 19.35 -9.92
N GLU A 73 -1.50 19.88 -8.81
CA GLU A 73 -1.10 21.28 -8.70
C GLU A 73 0.11 21.57 -9.60
N GLU A 74 1.12 20.71 -9.60
CA GLU A 74 2.29 20.82 -10.49
C GLU A 74 1.91 20.72 -11.97
N ALA A 75 1.03 19.78 -12.35
CA ALA A 75 0.53 19.68 -13.73
C ALA A 75 -0.24 20.93 -14.17
N LYS A 76 -1.00 21.55 -13.25
CA LYS A 76 -1.73 22.79 -13.50
C LYS A 76 -0.79 23.99 -13.63
N GLU A 77 0.23 24.11 -12.79
CA GLU A 77 1.25 25.16 -12.86
C GLU A 77 2.01 25.12 -14.20
N LEU A 78 2.24 23.93 -14.74
CA LEU A 78 2.86 23.71 -16.05
C LEU A 78 1.87 23.85 -17.23
N ASN A 79 0.61 24.19 -16.98
CA ASN A 79 -0.46 24.34 -17.99
C ASN A 79 -0.65 23.09 -18.86
N ILE A 80 -0.51 21.89 -18.29
CA ILE A 80 -0.70 20.63 -19.00
C ILE A 80 -2.19 20.38 -19.22
N PRO A 81 -2.68 20.24 -20.47
CA PRO A 81 -4.07 19.89 -20.72
C PRO A 81 -4.40 18.48 -20.22
N VAL A 82 -5.40 18.37 -19.36
CA VAL A 82 -5.94 17.09 -18.87
C VAL A 82 -7.39 16.96 -19.33
N HIS A 83 -7.63 16.11 -20.33
CA HIS A 83 -8.93 15.83 -20.89
C HIS A 83 -9.56 14.64 -20.18
N LEU A 84 -10.45 14.96 -19.23
CA LEU A 84 -11.27 13.98 -18.50
C LEU A 84 -12.45 13.52 -19.36
N GLU A 85 -13.09 12.43 -18.93
CA GLU A 85 -14.22 11.81 -19.63
C GLU A 85 -13.88 11.56 -21.12
N THR A 86 -12.63 11.18 -21.38
CA THR A 86 -12.09 10.95 -22.72
C THR A 86 -11.50 9.55 -22.76
N GLU A 87 -12.31 8.59 -23.18
CA GLU A 87 -11.90 7.20 -23.28
C GLU A 87 -11.12 6.97 -24.58
N VAL A 88 -9.95 6.34 -24.49
CA VAL A 88 -9.22 5.91 -25.68
C VAL A 88 -9.69 4.51 -26.07
N LEU A 89 -10.33 4.40 -27.24
CA LEU A 89 -10.88 3.15 -27.75
C LEU A 89 -9.81 2.30 -28.44
N GLY A 90 -8.82 2.93 -29.06
CA GLY A 90 -7.75 2.21 -29.74
C GLY A 90 -6.61 3.06 -30.27
N ILE A 91 -5.53 2.36 -30.63
CA ILE A 91 -4.31 2.93 -31.19
C ILE A 91 -3.97 2.18 -32.48
N PHE A 92 -3.83 2.94 -33.57
CA PHE A 92 -3.58 2.44 -34.92
C PHE A 92 -2.18 2.85 -35.43
N PRO A 93 -1.68 2.22 -36.52
CA PRO A 93 -0.37 2.53 -37.07
C PRO A 93 -0.14 4.03 -37.29
N GLY A 94 1.07 4.49 -37.01
CA GLY A 94 1.39 5.92 -37.08
C GLY A 94 0.92 6.73 -35.85
N ASN A 95 0.65 6.06 -34.73
CA ASN A 95 0.20 6.67 -33.46
C ASN A 95 -1.10 7.47 -33.62
N GLN A 96 -2.03 6.94 -34.40
CA GLN A 96 -3.39 7.45 -34.53
C GLN A 96 -4.23 6.92 -33.36
N ILE A 97 -4.76 7.82 -32.54
CA ILE A 97 -5.47 7.49 -31.30
C ILE A 97 -6.94 7.83 -31.50
N VAL A 98 -7.79 6.81 -31.43
CA VAL A 98 -9.25 7.00 -31.52
C VAL A 98 -9.81 7.15 -30.12
N CYS A 99 -10.48 8.26 -29.89
CA CYS A 99 -11.05 8.63 -28.60
C CYS A 99 -12.57 8.73 -28.66
N LEU A 100 -13.23 8.54 -27.52
CA LEU A 100 -14.65 8.73 -27.30
C LEU A 100 -14.85 9.78 -26.20
N LYS A 101 -15.63 10.81 -26.50
CA LYS A 101 -16.08 11.82 -25.53
C LYS A 101 -17.46 12.32 -25.91
N ASP A 102 -18.36 12.44 -24.94
CA ASP A 102 -19.74 12.91 -25.15
C ASP A 102 -20.47 12.14 -26.28
N ASN A 103 -20.27 10.82 -26.36
CA ASN A 103 -20.76 9.94 -27.43
C ASN A 103 -20.28 10.31 -28.85
N LYS A 104 -19.21 11.09 -28.98
CA LYS A 104 -18.57 11.44 -30.25
C LYS A 104 -17.19 10.85 -30.30
N THR A 105 -16.88 10.22 -31.43
CA THR A 105 -15.55 9.72 -31.73
C THR A 105 -14.75 10.77 -32.47
N PHE A 106 -13.48 10.91 -32.13
CA PHE A 106 -12.52 11.77 -32.84
C PHE A 106 -11.13 11.12 -32.79
N GLU A 107 -10.21 11.63 -33.62
CA GLU A 107 -8.85 11.12 -33.74
C GLU A 107 -7.84 12.17 -33.28
N ILE A 108 -6.79 11.70 -32.60
CA ILE A 108 -5.59 12.49 -32.32
C ILE A 108 -4.39 11.75 -32.89
N LYS A 109 -3.57 12.44 -33.67
CA LYS A 109 -2.28 11.91 -34.13
C LYS A 109 -1.16 12.36 -33.20
N ALA A 110 -0.49 11.42 -32.56
CA ALA A 110 0.57 11.73 -31.60
C ALA A 110 1.96 11.45 -32.16
N ARG A 111 2.94 12.34 -31.95
CA ARG A 111 4.33 11.99 -32.28
C ARG A 111 4.86 10.90 -31.36
N ARG A 112 4.51 10.91 -30.06
CA ARG A 112 4.77 9.85 -29.08
C ARG A 112 3.54 9.56 -28.23
N VAL A 113 3.44 8.32 -27.76
CA VAL A 113 2.35 7.87 -26.87
C VAL A 113 2.95 7.30 -25.59
N ILE A 114 2.42 7.70 -24.44
CA ILE A 114 2.77 7.10 -23.14
C ILE A 114 1.52 6.43 -22.59
N LEU A 115 1.56 5.09 -22.50
CA LEU A 115 0.51 4.29 -21.91
C LEU A 115 0.72 4.19 -20.40
N ALA A 116 -0.21 4.76 -19.64
CA ALA A 116 -0.24 4.77 -18.18
C ALA A 116 -1.63 4.34 -17.67
N THR A 117 -2.24 3.35 -18.34
CA THR A 117 -3.61 2.87 -18.11
C THR A 117 -3.80 2.12 -16.80
N GLY A 118 -2.71 1.78 -16.11
CA GLY A 118 -2.76 1.12 -14.81
C GLY A 118 -3.22 -0.33 -14.88
N ALA A 119 -4.04 -0.74 -13.90
CA ALA A 119 -4.46 -2.12 -13.71
C ALA A 119 -5.86 -2.19 -13.08
N ARG A 120 -6.53 -3.32 -13.31
CA ARG A 120 -7.85 -3.65 -12.74
C ARG A 120 -7.76 -4.73 -11.68
N GLU A 121 -8.77 -4.79 -10.82
CA GLU A 121 -8.87 -5.81 -9.79
C GLU A 121 -9.10 -7.20 -10.39
N ARG A 122 -8.45 -8.22 -9.81
CA ARG A 122 -8.71 -9.61 -10.18
C ARG A 122 -9.97 -10.10 -9.48
N ALA A 123 -10.92 -10.64 -10.24
CA ALA A 123 -12.08 -11.31 -9.68
C ALA A 123 -11.74 -12.74 -9.22
N LEU A 124 -12.42 -13.22 -8.17
CA LEU A 124 -12.39 -14.61 -7.72
C LEU A 124 -13.82 -15.15 -7.75
N ALA A 125 -14.06 -16.18 -8.54
CA ALA A 125 -15.38 -16.82 -8.64
C ALA A 125 -15.53 -17.92 -7.57
N PHE A 126 -16.62 -17.88 -6.83
CA PHE A 126 -17.01 -18.89 -5.83
C PHE A 126 -18.54 -18.84 -5.64
N PRO A 127 -19.19 -19.91 -5.15
CA PRO A 127 -20.63 -19.87 -4.86
C PRO A 127 -21.06 -18.66 -4.02
N GLY A 128 -21.99 -17.85 -4.55
CA GLY A 128 -22.48 -16.63 -3.88
C GLY A 128 -21.68 -15.36 -4.15
N TRP A 129 -20.64 -15.39 -4.99
CA TRP A 129 -19.80 -14.21 -5.29
C TRP A 129 -20.53 -13.05 -6.00
N THR A 130 -21.73 -13.28 -6.53
CA THR A 130 -22.59 -12.26 -7.15
C THR A 130 -23.59 -11.62 -6.19
N ILE A 131 -23.66 -12.09 -4.93
CA ILE A 131 -24.57 -11.53 -3.92
C ILE A 131 -24.13 -10.10 -3.56
N PRO A 132 -25.05 -9.11 -3.52
CA PRO A 132 -24.72 -7.75 -3.10
C PRO A 132 -24.01 -7.71 -1.74
N GLY A 133 -22.84 -7.07 -1.69
CA GLY A 133 -21.92 -7.07 -0.54
C GLY A 133 -20.59 -7.76 -0.84
N VAL A 134 -20.51 -8.61 -1.87
CA VAL A 134 -19.23 -9.04 -2.44
C VAL A 134 -18.72 -7.98 -3.42
N MET A 135 -17.47 -7.52 -3.24
CA MET A 135 -16.89 -6.46 -4.07
C MET A 135 -15.36 -6.52 -4.09
N GLY A 136 -14.73 -5.81 -5.03
CA GLY A 136 -13.28 -5.58 -5.02
C GLY A 136 -12.84 -4.70 -3.83
N ALA A 137 -11.60 -4.88 -3.39
CA ALA A 137 -10.97 -4.04 -2.39
C ALA A 137 -10.88 -2.57 -2.83
N GLY A 138 -10.61 -2.32 -4.11
CA GLY A 138 -10.61 -0.99 -4.72
C GLY A 138 -11.99 -0.36 -4.74
N ALA A 139 -13.05 -1.14 -5.00
CA ALA A 139 -14.43 -0.69 -4.87
C ALA A 139 -14.77 -0.30 -3.41
N LEU A 140 -14.39 -1.15 -2.43
CA LEU A 140 -14.54 -0.85 -1.01
C LEU A 140 -13.81 0.45 -0.61
N GLN A 141 -12.56 0.64 -1.06
CA GLN A 141 -11.81 1.89 -0.83
C GLN A 141 -12.50 3.09 -1.47
N THR A 142 -13.02 2.95 -2.68
CA THR A 142 -13.69 4.03 -3.41
C THR A 142 -14.92 4.50 -2.62
N MET A 143 -15.76 3.57 -2.16
CA MET A 143 -16.93 3.91 -1.34
C MET A 143 -16.52 4.58 -0.01
N MET A 144 -15.58 4.00 0.74
CA MET A 144 -15.22 4.53 2.07
C MET A 144 -14.44 5.86 2.00
N ASN A 145 -13.44 5.94 1.12
CA ASN A 145 -12.46 7.02 1.17
C ASN A 145 -12.82 8.19 0.25
N ILE A 146 -13.47 7.93 -0.89
CA ILE A 146 -13.90 8.96 -1.83
C ILE A 146 -15.34 9.38 -1.52
N HIS A 147 -16.28 8.43 -1.55
CA HIS A 147 -17.70 8.75 -1.38
C HIS A 147 -18.17 8.83 0.07
N ARG A 148 -17.32 8.49 1.04
CA ARG A 148 -17.64 8.50 2.49
C ARG A 148 -18.84 7.62 2.85
N VAL A 149 -19.05 6.55 2.08
CA VAL A 149 -20.09 5.54 2.31
C VAL A 149 -19.41 4.29 2.85
N LEU A 150 -19.85 3.83 4.01
CA LEU A 150 -19.43 2.55 4.55
C LEU A 150 -20.36 1.45 4.01
N PRO A 151 -19.88 0.51 3.16
CA PRO A 151 -20.76 -0.45 2.48
C PRO A 151 -21.38 -1.49 3.41
N GLY A 152 -20.75 -1.72 4.56
CA GLY A 152 -21.20 -2.63 5.62
C GLY A 152 -20.35 -2.49 6.86
N ARG A 153 -20.83 -3.03 7.99
CA ARG A 153 -20.20 -2.90 9.30
C ARG A 153 -19.29 -4.07 9.66
N ARG A 154 -19.48 -5.25 9.07
CA ARG A 154 -18.76 -6.49 9.38
C ARG A 154 -18.10 -7.05 8.13
N ILE A 155 -16.86 -6.64 7.91
CA ILE A 155 -16.13 -6.84 6.66
C ILE A 155 -15.17 -8.02 6.79
N LEU A 156 -15.23 -8.95 5.83
CA LEU A 156 -14.21 -9.98 5.63
C LEU A 156 -13.37 -9.64 4.40
N ILE A 157 -12.05 -9.75 4.53
CA ILE A 157 -11.12 -9.44 3.44
C ILE A 157 -10.46 -10.72 2.95
N ILE A 158 -10.49 -10.95 1.65
CA ILE A 158 -9.89 -12.12 0.99
C ILE A 158 -8.59 -11.67 0.29
N GLY A 159 -7.46 -12.07 0.84
CA GLY A 159 -6.10 -11.76 0.41
C GLY A 159 -5.33 -10.96 1.48
N ALA A 160 -4.13 -11.42 1.85
CA ALA A 160 -3.22 -10.73 2.77
C ALA A 160 -1.99 -10.13 2.06
N GLY A 161 -2.15 -9.73 0.78
CA GLY A 161 -1.22 -8.83 0.10
C GLY A 161 -1.29 -7.40 0.65
N ASN A 162 -0.43 -6.50 0.15
CA ASN A 162 -0.38 -5.10 0.61
C ASN A 162 -1.75 -4.42 0.56
N VAL A 163 -2.49 -4.57 -0.55
CA VAL A 163 -3.84 -4.01 -0.72
C VAL A 163 -4.78 -4.52 0.38
N GLY A 164 -4.86 -5.84 0.59
CA GLY A 164 -5.77 -6.42 1.60
C GLY A 164 -5.47 -5.94 3.02
N LEU A 165 -4.19 -5.86 3.40
CA LEU A 165 -3.77 -5.37 4.71
C LEU A 165 -4.05 -3.86 4.89
N ILE A 166 -3.79 -3.05 3.86
CA ILE A 166 -4.07 -1.62 3.87
C ILE A 166 -5.57 -1.35 3.95
N VAL A 167 -6.37 -2.08 3.16
CA VAL A 167 -7.84 -1.94 3.16
C VAL A 167 -8.43 -2.40 4.49
N ALA A 168 -7.89 -3.44 5.12
CA ALA A 168 -8.27 -3.84 6.48
C ALA A 168 -8.06 -2.70 7.49
N HIS A 169 -6.89 -2.06 7.45
CA HIS A 169 -6.62 -0.90 8.29
C HIS A 169 -7.59 0.24 8.02
N GLN A 170 -7.84 0.57 6.74
CA GLN A 170 -8.74 1.67 6.37
C GLN A 170 -10.19 1.40 6.74
N ALA A 171 -10.67 0.16 6.60
CA ALA A 171 -11.99 -0.27 7.05
C ALA A 171 -12.14 -0.08 8.57
N ARG A 172 -11.11 -0.43 9.36
CA ARG A 172 -11.07 -0.14 10.81
C ARG A 172 -11.14 1.36 11.09
N LEU A 173 -10.42 2.19 10.34
CA LEU A 173 -10.48 3.65 10.48
C LEU A 173 -11.85 4.24 10.10
N ALA A 174 -12.55 3.64 9.14
CA ALA A 174 -13.91 4.01 8.75
C ALA A 174 -14.97 3.59 9.78
N GLY A 175 -14.58 2.85 10.83
CA GLY A 175 -15.47 2.38 11.90
C GLY A 175 -16.08 1.01 11.67
N ALA A 176 -15.63 0.25 10.67
CA ALA A 176 -16.07 -1.12 10.46
C ALA A 176 -15.37 -2.10 11.42
N GLU A 177 -16.07 -3.17 11.76
CA GLU A 177 -15.50 -4.39 12.31
C GLU A 177 -14.91 -5.20 11.15
N VAL A 178 -13.59 -5.34 11.11
CA VAL A 178 -12.94 -6.30 10.21
C VAL A 178 -12.90 -7.65 10.91
N VAL A 179 -13.78 -8.56 10.47
CA VAL A 179 -13.96 -9.90 11.06
C VAL A 179 -12.71 -10.75 10.85
N GLY A 180 -11.97 -10.50 9.78
CA GLY A 180 -10.64 -11.04 9.56
C GLY A 180 -10.12 -10.80 8.15
N VAL A 181 -8.86 -11.18 7.96
CA VAL A 181 -8.21 -11.27 6.66
C VAL A 181 -7.90 -12.74 6.37
N VAL A 182 -8.25 -13.22 5.19
CA VAL A 182 -8.14 -14.63 4.79
C VAL A 182 -7.09 -14.74 3.69
N GLU A 183 -6.12 -15.64 3.81
CA GLU A 183 -5.03 -15.78 2.84
C GLU A 183 -4.77 -17.25 2.55
N ALA A 184 -4.73 -17.58 1.27
CA ALA A 184 -4.59 -18.94 0.78
C ALA A 184 -3.20 -19.50 1.10
N ARG A 185 -2.16 -18.66 1.11
CA ARG A 185 -0.80 -19.08 1.42
C ARG A 185 -0.58 -19.33 2.90
N SER A 186 0.49 -20.06 3.19
CA SER A 186 0.99 -20.31 4.55
C SER A 186 1.71 -19.13 5.19
N GLU A 187 1.85 -18.01 4.46
CA GLU A 187 2.50 -16.78 4.89
C GLU A 187 1.76 -15.52 4.41
N ILE A 188 2.08 -14.38 5.03
CA ILE A 188 1.53 -13.07 4.67
C ILE A 188 2.19 -12.59 3.37
N GLY A 189 1.37 -12.20 2.40
CA GLY A 189 1.86 -11.69 1.11
C GLY A 189 2.45 -10.29 1.15
N GLY A 190 1.84 -9.41 1.94
CA GLY A 190 2.26 -8.02 2.07
C GLY A 190 3.43 -7.81 3.02
N TYR A 191 3.73 -6.55 3.31
CA TYR A 191 4.69 -6.19 4.36
C TYR A 191 4.17 -6.60 5.73
N PHE A 192 5.01 -7.31 6.49
CA PHE A 192 4.67 -7.77 7.83
C PHE A 192 4.33 -6.60 8.75
N VAL A 193 4.99 -5.45 8.56
CA VAL A 193 4.70 -4.25 9.33
C VAL A 193 3.26 -3.72 9.14
N GLN A 194 2.64 -3.94 7.97
CA GLN A 194 1.21 -3.64 7.74
C GLN A 194 0.31 -4.68 8.41
N ALA A 195 0.68 -5.96 8.39
CA ALA A 195 -0.06 -7.01 9.08
C ALA A 195 -0.02 -6.82 10.61
N ALA A 196 1.15 -6.51 11.17
CA ALA A 196 1.33 -6.24 12.59
C ALA A 196 0.44 -5.08 13.06
N LYS A 197 0.24 -4.07 12.21
CA LYS A 197 -0.63 -2.93 12.50
C LYS A 197 -2.08 -3.36 12.75
N ILE A 198 -2.66 -4.19 11.88
CA ILE A 198 -4.04 -4.68 12.04
C ILE A 198 -4.17 -5.79 13.10
N LEU A 199 -3.14 -6.62 13.29
CA LEU A 199 -3.10 -7.63 14.36
C LEU A 199 -3.17 -6.96 15.74
N ARG A 200 -2.39 -5.90 15.96
CA ARG A 200 -2.44 -5.08 17.19
C ARG A 200 -3.84 -4.51 17.46
N MET A 201 -4.63 -4.26 16.42
CA MET A 201 -6.02 -3.79 16.49
C MET A 201 -7.05 -4.90 16.77
N GLY A 202 -6.60 -6.15 16.91
CA GLY A 202 -7.44 -7.32 17.14
C GLY A 202 -8.03 -7.95 15.87
N VAL A 203 -7.53 -7.59 14.68
CA VAL A 203 -8.00 -8.19 13.42
C VAL A 203 -7.24 -9.50 13.16
N PRO A 204 -7.92 -10.66 13.14
CA PRO A 204 -7.25 -11.94 12.91
C PRO A 204 -6.86 -12.11 11.43
N ILE A 205 -5.76 -12.83 11.19
CA ILE A 205 -5.32 -13.25 9.85
C ILE A 205 -5.34 -14.79 9.78
N PHE A 206 -6.13 -15.33 8.86
CA PHE A 206 -6.31 -16.75 8.61
C PHE A 206 -5.45 -17.19 7.41
N LEU A 207 -4.27 -17.76 7.68
CA LEU A 207 -3.40 -18.33 6.64
C LEU A 207 -3.76 -19.77 6.32
N ASN A 208 -3.43 -20.24 5.13
CA ASN A 208 -3.90 -21.52 4.58
C ASN A 208 -5.43 -21.59 4.58
N HIS A 209 -6.11 -20.47 4.32
CA HIS A 209 -7.57 -20.44 4.22
C HIS A 209 -7.99 -19.72 2.95
N SER A 210 -9.11 -20.14 2.38
CA SER A 210 -9.78 -19.40 1.29
C SER A 210 -11.27 -19.29 1.55
N ILE A 211 -11.91 -18.39 0.82
CA ILE A 211 -13.36 -18.33 0.75
C ILE A 211 -13.89 -19.51 -0.06
N LYS A 212 -14.89 -20.21 0.49
CA LYS A 212 -15.58 -21.30 -0.20
C LYS A 212 -16.91 -20.83 -0.74
N SER A 213 -17.68 -20.10 0.06
CA SER A 213 -19.00 -19.66 -0.34
C SER A 213 -19.45 -18.42 0.45
N VAL A 214 -20.42 -17.70 -0.10
CA VAL A 214 -21.12 -16.60 0.56
C VAL A 214 -22.62 -16.89 0.53
N TYR A 215 -23.30 -16.55 1.62
CA TYR A 215 -24.73 -16.78 1.81
C TYR A 215 -25.43 -15.47 2.16
N GLY A 216 -26.68 -15.37 1.72
CA GLY A 216 -27.54 -14.22 1.94
C GLY A 216 -28.67 -14.19 0.92
N ARG A 217 -29.81 -13.59 1.27
CA ARG A 217 -30.97 -13.52 0.36
C ARG A 217 -30.94 -12.28 -0.53
N GLU A 218 -30.83 -11.10 0.09
CA GLU A 218 -30.80 -9.80 -0.60
C GLU A 218 -29.39 -9.20 -0.62
N SER A 219 -28.63 -9.46 0.44
CA SER A 219 -27.23 -9.07 0.60
C SER A 219 -26.49 -10.14 1.38
N VAL A 220 -25.16 -10.03 1.44
CA VAL A 220 -24.32 -10.93 2.24
C VAL A 220 -24.75 -10.91 3.71
N GLU A 221 -24.88 -12.10 4.30
CA GLU A 221 -25.16 -12.32 5.73
C GLU A 221 -24.09 -13.21 6.39
N GLU A 222 -23.54 -14.16 5.63
CA GLU A 222 -22.49 -15.07 6.08
C GLU A 222 -21.48 -15.38 4.97
N ALA A 223 -20.24 -15.63 5.36
CA ALA A 223 -19.20 -16.19 4.49
C ALA A 223 -18.62 -17.47 5.11
N GLU A 224 -18.46 -18.51 4.31
CA GLU A 224 -17.77 -19.74 4.68
C GLU A 224 -16.32 -19.68 4.21
N ILE A 225 -15.40 -19.78 5.17
CA ILE A 225 -13.97 -19.95 4.89
C ILE A 225 -13.58 -21.39 5.17
N VAL A 226 -12.64 -21.92 4.40
CA VAL A 226 -12.13 -23.27 4.56
C VAL A 226 -10.62 -23.28 4.64
N ARG A 227 -10.09 -24.18 5.47
CA ARG A 227 -8.66 -24.44 5.54
C ARG A 227 -8.21 -25.25 4.32
N LEU A 228 -7.26 -24.72 3.57
CA LEU A 228 -6.63 -25.39 2.45
C LEU A 228 -5.62 -26.43 2.95
N ASP A 229 -5.53 -27.55 2.23
CA ASP A 229 -4.45 -28.53 2.36
C ASP A 229 -3.45 -28.36 1.21
N GLU A 230 -2.44 -29.24 1.14
CA GLU A 230 -1.45 -29.26 0.06
C GLU A 230 -2.03 -29.76 -1.28
N CYS A 231 -3.23 -30.35 -1.28
CA CYS A 231 -3.83 -31.06 -2.41
C CYS A 231 -4.83 -30.23 -3.22
N GLY A 232 -5.26 -29.05 -2.75
CA GLY A 232 -6.01 -28.10 -3.59
C GLY A 232 -7.17 -27.37 -2.89
N PRO A 233 -8.08 -26.74 -3.66
CA PRO A 233 -9.02 -25.74 -3.15
C PRO A 233 -10.18 -26.31 -2.30
N TYR A 234 -10.28 -27.63 -2.17
CA TYR A 234 -11.33 -28.30 -1.40
C TYR A 234 -10.87 -28.45 0.04
N GLY A 235 -11.15 -27.41 0.83
CA GLY A 235 -10.62 -27.36 2.18
C GLY A 235 -11.12 -28.49 3.08
N VAL A 236 -10.25 -28.89 4.01
CA VAL A 236 -10.45 -30.05 4.91
C VAL A 236 -11.34 -29.75 6.12
N SER A 237 -11.57 -28.47 6.41
CA SER A 237 -12.44 -28.01 7.49
C SER A 237 -12.90 -26.58 7.18
N GLY A 238 -14.16 -26.25 7.51
CA GLY A 238 -14.75 -24.95 7.24
C GLY A 238 -15.35 -24.30 8.49
N ARG A 239 -15.49 -22.98 8.46
CA ARG A 239 -16.28 -22.22 9.44
C ARG A 239 -17.07 -21.12 8.74
N ARG A 240 -18.26 -20.85 9.24
CA ARG A 240 -19.06 -19.70 8.83
C ARG A 240 -18.77 -18.49 9.71
N LEU A 241 -18.79 -17.32 9.09
CA LEU A 241 -18.57 -16.02 9.71
C LEU A 241 -19.75 -15.14 9.32
N GLY A 242 -20.48 -14.60 10.30
CA GLY A 242 -21.47 -13.57 10.01
C GLY A 242 -20.76 -12.29 9.56
N VAL A 243 -21.07 -11.82 8.36
CA VAL A 243 -20.45 -10.68 7.67
C VAL A 243 -21.49 -10.01 6.78
N ASP A 244 -21.33 -8.74 6.48
CA ASP A 244 -22.21 -8.03 5.53
C ASP A 244 -21.47 -7.58 4.25
N VAL A 245 -20.14 -7.62 4.27
CA VAL A 245 -19.29 -7.33 3.11
C VAL A 245 -18.15 -8.33 3.02
N VAL A 246 -17.89 -8.80 1.80
CA VAL A 246 -16.68 -9.54 1.44
C VAL A 246 -15.89 -8.73 0.43
N ALA A 247 -14.69 -8.30 0.80
CA ALA A 247 -13.80 -7.54 -0.06
C ALA A 247 -12.71 -8.43 -0.65
N LEU A 248 -12.63 -8.48 -1.98
CA LEU A 248 -11.67 -9.28 -2.72
C LEU A 248 -10.40 -8.48 -2.99
N ALA A 249 -9.28 -8.91 -2.41
CA ALA A 249 -7.95 -8.35 -2.56
C ALA A 249 -6.95 -9.41 -3.09
N VAL A 250 -7.35 -10.10 -4.16
CA VAL A 250 -6.68 -11.32 -4.67
C VAL A 250 -5.72 -11.07 -5.85
N GLY A 251 -5.22 -9.84 -5.95
CA GLY A 251 -4.29 -9.40 -6.99
C GLY A 251 -4.91 -8.44 -8.01
N LEU A 252 -4.06 -7.93 -8.89
CA LEU A 252 -4.40 -6.99 -9.95
C LEU A 252 -3.96 -7.55 -11.31
N LEU A 253 -4.61 -7.09 -12.37
CA LEU A 253 -4.30 -7.42 -13.76
C LEU A 253 -3.98 -6.12 -14.51
N PRO A 254 -2.79 -5.98 -15.11
CA PRO A 254 -2.46 -4.85 -15.99
C PRO A 254 -3.51 -4.65 -17.09
N GLN A 255 -3.88 -3.39 -17.39
CA GLN A 255 -4.83 -3.05 -18.46
C GLN A 255 -4.13 -2.96 -19.83
N THR A 256 -3.85 -4.12 -20.40
CA THR A 256 -2.97 -4.31 -21.57
C THR A 256 -3.63 -4.05 -22.91
N GLU A 257 -4.93 -3.81 -22.95
CA GLU A 257 -5.74 -3.80 -24.17
C GLU A 257 -5.20 -2.83 -25.24
N LEU A 258 -4.85 -1.59 -24.87
CA LEU A 258 -4.30 -0.61 -25.81
C LEU A 258 -2.89 -0.97 -26.32
N ALA A 259 -2.04 -1.53 -25.45
CA ALA A 259 -0.70 -1.97 -25.85
C ALA A 259 -0.77 -3.18 -26.80
N GLN A 260 -1.76 -4.07 -26.61
CA GLN A 260 -2.02 -5.19 -27.52
C GLN A 260 -2.48 -4.68 -28.89
N GLN A 261 -3.44 -3.75 -28.92
CA GLN A 261 -3.92 -3.16 -30.17
C GLN A 261 -2.80 -2.43 -30.94
N ALA A 262 -1.90 -1.75 -30.22
CA ALA A 262 -0.75 -1.08 -30.80
C ALA A 262 0.33 -2.04 -31.36
N GLY A 263 0.22 -3.35 -31.12
CA GLY A 263 1.18 -4.35 -31.58
C GLY A 263 2.44 -4.48 -30.72
N CYS A 264 2.39 -4.05 -29.46
CA CYS A 264 3.51 -4.25 -28.53
C CYS A 264 3.77 -5.74 -28.29
N GLU A 265 5.04 -6.13 -28.16
CA GLU A 265 5.42 -7.45 -27.69
C GLU A 265 5.18 -7.59 -26.18
N PHE A 266 4.82 -8.79 -25.74
CA PHE A 266 4.54 -9.10 -24.34
C PHE A 266 5.48 -10.17 -23.79
N GLN A 267 5.60 -10.18 -22.47
CA GLN A 267 6.21 -11.26 -21.71
C GLN A 267 5.30 -11.63 -20.54
N TYR A 268 5.36 -12.88 -20.09
CA TYR A 268 4.65 -13.33 -18.90
C TYR A 268 5.56 -13.22 -17.66
N ASN A 269 5.09 -12.50 -16.65
CA ASN A 269 5.68 -12.48 -15.31
C ASN A 269 4.56 -12.51 -14.26
N GLY A 270 4.40 -13.66 -13.60
CA GLY A 270 3.34 -13.86 -12.61
C GLY A 270 3.44 -12.95 -11.37
N GLU A 271 4.65 -12.54 -10.98
CA GLU A 271 4.88 -11.65 -9.83
C GLU A 271 4.45 -10.22 -10.13
N LEU A 272 4.51 -9.81 -11.40
CA LEU A 272 4.11 -8.49 -11.90
C LEU A 272 2.68 -8.45 -12.46
N GLY A 273 1.84 -9.44 -12.14
CA GLY A 273 0.43 -9.47 -12.54
C GLY A 273 0.13 -10.21 -13.84
N GLY A 274 1.10 -10.92 -14.42
CA GLY A 274 0.91 -11.79 -15.59
C GLY A 274 1.52 -11.23 -16.87
N PHE A 275 0.73 -11.08 -17.92
CA PHE A 275 1.22 -10.57 -19.20
C PHE A 275 1.44 -9.06 -19.13
N ILE A 276 2.67 -8.62 -19.41
CA ILE A 276 3.08 -7.21 -19.41
C ILE A 276 3.81 -6.87 -20.71
N PRO A 277 3.72 -5.62 -21.21
CA PRO A 277 4.47 -5.19 -22.39
C PRO A 277 5.98 -5.26 -22.13
N LYS A 278 6.75 -5.76 -23.10
CA LYS A 278 8.20 -5.65 -23.08
C LYS A 278 8.61 -4.18 -23.26
N ARG A 279 9.58 -3.75 -22.46
CA ARG A 279 10.10 -2.38 -22.50
C ARG A 279 11.61 -2.35 -22.35
N LYS A 280 12.24 -1.39 -23.01
CA LYS A 280 13.65 -1.05 -22.88
C LYS A 280 13.90 -0.28 -21.57
N PRO A 281 15.16 -0.11 -21.13
CA PRO A 281 15.49 0.66 -19.92
C PRO A 281 15.07 2.14 -19.92
N ASN A 282 14.63 2.68 -21.06
CA ASN A 282 14.07 4.03 -21.21
C ASN A 282 12.54 4.04 -21.28
N MET A 283 11.87 2.94 -20.90
CA MET A 283 10.42 2.74 -20.91
C MET A 283 9.76 2.62 -22.30
N GLU A 284 10.53 2.68 -23.39
CA GLU A 284 10.01 2.47 -24.74
C GLU A 284 9.68 0.98 -24.98
N THR A 285 8.56 0.71 -25.64
CA THR A 285 8.13 -0.66 -25.98
C THR A 285 8.86 -1.20 -27.21
N SER A 286 8.46 -2.37 -27.71
CA SER A 286 8.90 -2.89 -29.02
C SER A 286 8.40 -2.06 -30.20
N VAL A 287 7.34 -1.26 -30.02
CA VAL A 287 6.79 -0.37 -31.04
C VAL A 287 7.42 1.02 -30.87
N PRO A 288 8.19 1.51 -31.85
CA PRO A 288 8.88 2.79 -31.75
C PRO A 288 7.93 3.95 -31.43
N GLY A 289 8.31 4.79 -30.47
CA GLY A 289 7.52 5.95 -30.06
C GLY A 289 6.34 5.67 -29.13
N ILE A 290 6.13 4.42 -28.70
CA ILE A 290 5.17 4.05 -27.65
C ILE A 290 5.94 3.64 -26.38
N TYR A 291 5.56 4.26 -25.26
CA TYR A 291 6.15 4.03 -23.94
C TYR A 291 5.12 3.47 -22.97
N VAL A 292 5.57 2.71 -21.97
CA VAL A 292 4.71 2.13 -20.92
C VAL A 292 5.26 2.46 -19.55
N ALA A 293 4.40 2.95 -18.65
CA ALA A 293 4.76 3.28 -17.28
C ALA A 293 3.65 2.91 -16.27
N GLY A 294 4.06 2.66 -15.02
CA GLY A 294 3.15 2.30 -13.94
C GLY A 294 2.69 0.85 -14.02
N ASP A 295 1.55 0.56 -13.38
CA ASP A 295 1.06 -0.81 -13.19
C ASP A 295 0.77 -1.58 -14.51
N LEU A 296 0.65 -0.87 -15.64
CA LEU A 296 0.61 -1.49 -16.98
C LEU A 296 1.90 -2.27 -17.29
N GLY A 297 3.05 -1.71 -16.90
CA GLY A 297 4.37 -2.32 -17.09
C GLY A 297 4.72 -3.40 -16.06
N GLY A 298 3.86 -3.57 -15.05
CA GLY A 298 4.01 -4.52 -13.95
C GLY A 298 3.43 -3.98 -12.65
N ILE A 299 2.66 -4.81 -11.94
CA ILE A 299 2.01 -4.42 -10.68
C ILE A 299 3.07 -4.19 -9.59
N GLU A 300 3.23 -2.95 -9.16
CA GLU A 300 4.20 -2.56 -8.13
C GLU A 300 3.57 -1.53 -7.15
N GLU A 301 4.39 -0.70 -6.49
CA GLU A 301 3.93 0.35 -5.58
C GLU A 301 3.77 1.68 -6.33
N ALA A 302 2.92 2.58 -5.81
CA ALA A 302 2.66 3.87 -6.47
C ALA A 302 3.92 4.74 -6.62
N THR A 303 4.91 4.57 -5.74
CA THR A 303 6.21 5.26 -5.84
C THR A 303 7.00 4.79 -7.06
N VAL A 304 6.94 3.51 -7.41
CA VAL A 304 7.51 2.97 -8.65
C VAL A 304 6.78 3.57 -9.85
N ALA A 305 5.45 3.57 -9.83
CA ALA A 305 4.66 4.15 -10.92
C ALA A 305 4.99 5.64 -11.19
N ILE A 306 5.21 6.44 -10.14
CA ILE A 306 5.66 7.84 -10.26
C ILE A 306 7.03 7.92 -10.94
N GLU A 307 8.03 7.16 -10.48
CA GLU A 307 9.38 7.19 -11.06
C GLU A 307 9.43 6.65 -12.50
N GLU A 308 8.66 5.62 -12.81
CA GLU A 308 8.51 5.14 -14.19
C GLU A 308 7.87 6.17 -15.10
N GLY A 309 6.83 6.84 -14.61
CA GLY A 309 6.20 7.96 -15.29
C GLY A 309 7.23 9.03 -15.61
N ARG A 310 8.01 9.45 -14.61
CA ARG A 310 9.10 10.43 -14.81
C ARG A 310 10.07 9.99 -15.90
N LEU A 311 10.53 8.75 -15.86
CA LEU A 311 11.48 8.22 -16.85
C LEU A 311 10.88 8.14 -18.26
N ALA A 312 9.62 7.73 -18.38
CA ALA A 312 8.91 7.67 -19.66
C ALA A 312 8.72 9.06 -20.25
N GLY A 313 8.31 10.04 -19.43
CA GLY A 313 8.15 11.43 -19.84
C GLY A 313 9.44 12.06 -20.39
N VAL A 314 10.54 11.94 -19.63
CA VAL A 314 11.86 12.43 -20.08
C VAL A 314 12.31 11.73 -21.35
N SER A 315 12.13 10.41 -21.44
CA SER A 315 12.59 9.61 -22.59
C SER A 315 11.77 9.89 -23.86
N ALA A 316 10.46 10.12 -23.73
CA ALA A 316 9.60 10.51 -24.83
C ALA A 316 9.95 11.90 -25.36
N ALA A 317 10.12 12.89 -24.48
CA ALA A 317 10.54 14.23 -24.86
C ALA A 317 11.91 14.24 -25.55
N GLU A 318 12.88 13.49 -25.00
CA GLU A 318 14.21 13.33 -25.60
C GLU A 318 14.15 12.79 -27.03
N SER A 319 13.29 11.79 -27.27
CA SER A 319 13.13 11.20 -28.60
C SER A 319 12.53 12.16 -29.64
N LEU A 320 11.99 13.31 -29.22
CA LEU A 320 11.51 14.39 -30.07
C LEU A 320 12.54 15.50 -30.28
N GLY A 321 13.72 15.39 -29.66
CA GLY A 321 14.80 16.37 -29.73
C GLY A 321 14.85 17.34 -28.54
N TYR A 322 13.96 17.20 -27.56
CA TYR A 322 13.98 18.02 -26.35
C TYR A 322 15.07 17.51 -25.39
N THR A 323 16.18 18.24 -25.29
CA THR A 323 17.30 17.90 -24.40
C THR A 323 17.41 18.92 -23.27
N PRO A 324 16.83 18.67 -22.08
CA PRO A 324 17.06 19.51 -20.92
C PRO A 324 18.54 19.42 -20.50
N GLN A 325 19.04 20.50 -19.87
CA GLN A 325 20.32 20.46 -19.15
C GLN A 325 20.27 19.34 -18.09
N ASP A 326 21.38 18.62 -17.95
CA ASP A 326 21.56 17.50 -17.00
C ASP A 326 20.67 16.27 -17.24
N LYS A 327 20.23 16.03 -18.48
CA LYS A 327 19.35 14.90 -18.84
C LYS A 327 19.87 13.53 -18.37
N GLU A 328 21.16 13.25 -18.57
CA GLU A 328 21.76 11.96 -18.25
C GLU A 328 21.79 11.77 -16.74
N GLN A 329 22.11 12.83 -16.01
CA GLN A 329 22.08 12.84 -14.55
C GLN A 329 20.65 12.60 -14.04
N LYS A 330 19.65 13.32 -14.54
CA LYS A 330 18.24 13.12 -14.13
C LYS A 330 17.76 11.69 -14.39
N LYS A 331 18.05 11.13 -15.57
CA LYS A 331 17.69 9.74 -15.89
C LYS A 331 18.45 8.74 -15.02
N ALA A 332 19.72 8.99 -14.72
CA ALA A 332 20.51 8.15 -13.83
C ALA A 332 19.96 8.18 -12.40
N GLU A 333 19.57 9.35 -11.88
CA GLU A 333 18.95 9.50 -10.57
C GLU A 333 17.60 8.77 -10.49
N ILE A 334 16.73 8.91 -11.49
CA ILE A 334 15.45 8.18 -11.55
C ILE A 334 15.69 6.66 -11.57
N LYS A 335 16.65 6.19 -12.37
CA LYS A 335 17.00 4.76 -12.44
C LYS A 335 17.57 4.24 -11.13
N SER A 336 18.41 5.03 -10.44
CA SER A 336 18.93 4.68 -9.12
C SER A 336 17.79 4.51 -8.12
N ARG A 337 16.87 5.47 -8.08
CA ARG A 337 15.68 5.42 -7.21
C ARG A 337 14.77 4.21 -7.52
N LEU A 338 14.55 3.91 -8.79
CA LEU A 338 13.80 2.70 -9.20
C LEU A 338 14.48 1.42 -8.73
N ALA A 339 15.80 1.33 -8.83
CA ALA A 339 16.56 0.16 -8.37
C ALA A 339 16.44 -0.01 -6.85
N GLU A 340 16.51 1.08 -6.07
CA GLU A 340 16.33 1.06 -4.62
C GLU A 340 14.93 0.57 -4.21
N LEU A 341 13.88 1.00 -4.91
CA LEU A 341 12.51 0.56 -4.66
C LEU A 341 12.31 -0.94 -4.99
N ARG A 342 12.92 -1.43 -6.08
CA ARG A 342 12.75 -2.81 -6.59
C ARG A 342 13.59 -3.86 -5.88
N TYR A 343 14.75 -3.50 -5.35
CA TYR A 343 15.65 -4.39 -4.62
C TYR A 343 14.94 -5.15 -3.47
N VAL A 344 13.88 -4.56 -2.91
CA VAL A 344 13.06 -5.15 -1.84
C VAL A 344 12.08 -6.20 -2.36
N GLY A 345 11.55 -6.02 -3.57
CA GLY A 345 10.66 -6.98 -4.23
C GLY A 345 11.39 -8.28 -4.57
N GLU A 346 12.62 -8.18 -5.08
CA GLU A 346 13.45 -9.33 -5.45
C GLU A 346 13.88 -10.20 -4.25
N LYS A 347 14.18 -9.60 -3.08
CA LYS A 347 14.46 -10.40 -1.87
C LYS A 347 13.24 -11.21 -1.40
N LYS A 348 12.01 -10.70 -1.60
CA LYS A 348 10.79 -11.45 -1.29
C LYS A 348 10.59 -12.61 -2.26
N SER A 349 10.76 -12.41 -3.58
CA SER A 349 10.64 -13.48 -4.58
C SER A 349 11.72 -14.56 -4.44
N LEU A 350 12.97 -14.18 -4.12
CA LEU A 350 14.04 -15.14 -3.82
C LEU A 350 13.79 -15.92 -2.52
N SER A 351 13.22 -15.31 -1.47
CA SER A 351 12.86 -16.03 -0.24
C SER A 351 11.72 -17.05 -0.46
N LEU A 352 10.78 -16.74 -1.36
CA LEU A 352 9.71 -17.62 -1.83
C LEU A 352 10.28 -18.81 -2.61
N LEU A 353 11.19 -18.56 -3.56
CA LEU A 353 11.85 -19.59 -4.37
C LEU A 353 12.75 -20.52 -3.56
N THR A 354 13.48 -20.00 -2.57
CA THR A 354 14.40 -20.79 -1.73
C THR A 354 13.65 -21.75 -0.79
N ARG A 355 12.46 -21.36 -0.30
CA ARG A 355 11.61 -22.25 0.50
C ARG A 355 10.85 -23.27 -0.34
N ALA A 356 10.43 -22.92 -1.56
CA ALA A 356 9.83 -23.86 -2.50
C ALA A 356 10.82 -24.95 -2.95
N THR A 357 12.09 -24.59 -3.16
CA THR A 357 13.16 -25.57 -3.49
C THR A 357 13.58 -26.42 -2.30
N THR A 358 13.52 -25.90 -1.08
CA THR A 358 13.81 -26.71 0.13
C THR A 358 12.69 -27.72 0.43
N MET A 359 11.42 -27.39 0.15
CA MET A 359 10.29 -28.34 0.29
C MET A 359 10.31 -29.49 -0.73
N LEU A 360 10.96 -29.31 -1.88
CA LEU A 360 11.07 -30.36 -2.90
C LEU A 360 12.13 -31.43 -2.59
N TYR A 361 12.95 -31.25 -1.53
CA TYR A 361 14.06 -32.16 -1.22
C TYR A 361 14.05 -32.83 0.15
N GLU A 362 13.10 -32.50 1.05
CA GLU A 362 12.98 -33.20 2.33
C GLU A 362 11.62 -33.91 2.47
N ASN A 363 11.60 -35.19 2.11
CA ASN A 363 10.54 -36.15 2.43
C ASN A 363 10.38 -36.29 3.95
N ARG A 364 9.64 -35.40 4.60
CA ARG A 364 9.17 -35.59 5.98
C ARG A 364 7.69 -35.27 6.11
N SER A 365 6.89 -36.32 6.17
CA SER A 365 5.48 -36.28 6.56
C SER A 365 5.32 -35.66 7.96
N PRO A 366 4.51 -34.60 8.16
CA PRO A 366 4.13 -34.16 9.50
C PRO A 366 2.86 -34.90 9.95
N SER A 367 2.93 -35.44 11.16
CA SER A 367 1.82 -36.12 11.84
C SER A 367 0.59 -35.23 12.05
N ALA A 368 -0.57 -35.87 11.93
CA ALA A 368 -1.89 -35.29 12.15
C ALA A 368 -2.07 -34.82 13.61
N GLY A 369 -2.63 -33.62 13.78
CA GLY A 369 -3.07 -33.11 15.08
C GLY A 369 -2.49 -31.74 15.46
N ARG A 370 -2.86 -30.67 14.76
CA ARG A 370 -2.68 -29.29 15.26
C ARG A 370 -3.96 -28.48 15.10
N SER A 371 -4.47 -28.01 16.24
CA SER A 371 -5.66 -27.17 16.40
C SER A 371 -5.62 -25.89 15.55
N MET A 372 -6.79 -25.53 15.02
CA MET A 372 -7.08 -24.35 14.17
C MET A 372 -6.83 -23.05 14.93
N SER A 373 -5.65 -22.46 14.79
CA SER A 373 -5.36 -21.13 15.33
C SER A 373 -4.98 -20.16 14.22
N ALA A 374 -5.57 -18.96 14.25
CA ALA A 374 -5.04 -17.79 13.56
C ALA A 374 -3.57 -17.58 13.98
N LEU A 375 -2.76 -16.93 13.15
CA LEU A 375 -1.34 -16.79 13.51
C LEU A 375 -1.19 -16.13 14.87
N ARG A 376 -0.42 -16.81 15.70
CA ARG A 376 0.37 -16.15 16.73
C ARG A 376 1.60 -15.56 16.06
N MET A 377 2.05 -14.39 16.52
CA MET A 377 3.24 -13.75 15.96
C MET A 377 4.40 -14.75 15.85
N PRO A 378 5.18 -14.74 14.76
CA PRO A 378 6.36 -15.59 14.65
C PRO A 378 7.25 -15.43 15.88
N SER A 379 7.78 -16.55 16.38
CA SER A 379 8.82 -16.58 17.42
C SER A 379 10.06 -15.72 17.08
N ILE A 380 10.18 -15.30 15.82
CA ILE A 380 11.15 -14.32 15.28
C ILE A 380 11.07 -12.94 15.96
N LEU A 381 9.94 -12.58 16.59
CA LEU A 381 9.82 -11.38 17.42
C LEU A 381 10.32 -11.55 18.87
N ARG A 382 11.02 -12.65 19.19
CA ARG A 382 12.03 -12.63 20.26
C ARG A 382 13.23 -11.76 19.84
N MET A 383 12.98 -10.55 19.34
CA MET A 383 14.01 -9.56 19.15
C MET A 383 14.43 -9.06 20.52
N ARG A 384 15.74 -9.20 20.77
CA ARG A 384 16.45 -8.74 21.96
C ARG A 384 15.98 -7.34 22.32
N SER A 385 15.16 -7.22 23.37
CA SER A 385 15.22 -6.00 24.18
C SER A 385 16.66 -5.94 24.64
N ALA A 386 17.44 -4.98 24.12
CA ALA A 386 18.72 -4.64 24.73
C ALA A 386 18.36 -4.11 26.12
N ALA A 387 18.29 -5.04 27.09
CA ALA A 387 17.92 -4.77 28.45
C ALA A 387 19.10 -4.11 29.15
N THR A 388 19.31 -2.83 28.87
CA THR A 388 20.15 -1.95 29.67
C THR A 388 19.65 -0.51 29.54
N SER A 389 18.40 -0.23 29.89
CA SER A 389 17.95 1.16 30.09
C SER A 389 18.09 1.53 31.56
N ARG A 390 18.68 2.69 31.83
CA ARG A 390 18.73 3.28 33.17
C ARG A 390 17.29 3.54 33.62
N ALA A 391 16.97 3.21 34.87
CA ALA A 391 15.62 3.32 35.44
C ALA A 391 14.97 4.73 35.40
N SER A 392 15.69 5.76 34.92
CA SER A 392 15.29 7.16 34.93
C SER A 392 14.95 7.77 33.56
N ALA A 393 15.09 7.07 32.43
CA ALA A 393 14.85 7.64 31.09
C ALA A 393 13.69 6.95 30.33
N PRO A 394 12.94 7.69 29.48
CA PRO A 394 11.94 7.09 28.61
C PRO A 394 12.60 6.21 27.53
N GLU A 395 12.15 4.96 27.44
CA GLU A 395 12.61 3.97 26.47
C GLU A 395 11.79 4.07 25.18
N ILE A 396 12.44 4.08 24.02
CA ILE A 396 11.77 3.92 22.72
C ILE A 396 11.86 2.45 22.31
N LEU A 397 10.72 1.90 21.93
CA LEU A 397 10.59 0.53 21.44
C LEU A 397 10.19 0.55 19.96
N ILE A 398 11.04 0.02 19.10
CA ILE A 398 10.84 -0.04 17.65
C ILE A 398 10.60 -1.49 17.22
N GLU A 399 9.43 -1.76 16.66
CA GLU A 399 9.03 -3.08 16.16
C GLU A 399 8.89 -3.08 14.63
N CYS A 400 9.98 -2.72 13.96
CA CYS A 400 10.11 -2.75 12.50
C CYS A 400 11.11 -3.85 12.12
N PRO A 401 10.71 -5.14 12.10
CA PRO A 401 11.63 -6.27 11.96
C PRO A 401 11.93 -6.66 10.51
N GLU A 402 11.37 -5.94 9.53
CA GLU A 402 11.45 -6.25 8.10
C GLU A 402 12.25 -5.15 7.39
N GLU A 403 13.04 -5.54 6.39
CA GLU A 403 13.79 -4.62 5.51
C GLU A 403 12.83 -3.93 4.53
N VAL A 404 12.12 -2.92 5.01
CA VAL A 404 11.21 -2.08 4.22
C VAL A 404 11.96 -0.80 3.82
N PRO A 405 11.87 -0.32 2.57
CA PRO A 405 12.57 0.87 2.13
C PRO A 405 11.89 2.10 2.73
N CYS A 406 12.25 2.49 3.95
CA CYS A 406 11.46 3.43 4.76
C CYS A 406 12.29 4.13 5.83
N ASN A 407 12.45 5.45 5.75
CA ASN A 407 13.15 6.25 6.78
C ASN A 407 12.42 7.44 7.48
N PRO A 408 11.08 7.59 7.50
CA PRO A 408 10.42 8.68 8.22
C PRO A 408 10.81 8.84 9.69
N CYS A 409 11.19 7.76 10.39
CA CYS A 409 11.58 7.82 11.80
C CYS A 409 12.97 8.41 12.03
N GLU A 410 13.88 8.27 11.05
CA GLU A 410 15.19 8.92 11.02
C GLU A 410 15.01 10.41 10.70
N GLU A 411 14.33 10.72 9.59
CA GLU A 411 14.10 12.08 9.08
C GLU A 411 13.42 13.00 10.10
N VAL A 412 12.42 12.49 10.82
CA VAL A 412 11.68 13.30 11.80
C VAL A 412 12.45 13.53 13.10
N CYS A 413 13.58 12.85 13.33
CA CYS A 413 14.26 12.86 14.62
C CYS A 413 15.21 14.07 14.75
N PRO A 414 14.89 15.10 15.55
CA PRO A 414 15.73 16.31 15.66
C PRO A 414 17.07 16.07 16.37
N ARG A 415 17.28 14.88 16.94
CA ARG A 415 18.49 14.49 17.68
C ARG A 415 19.28 13.39 17.00
N GLY A 416 18.84 12.88 15.85
CA GLY A 416 19.47 11.72 15.19
C GLY A 416 19.60 10.52 16.13
N ALA A 417 18.53 10.23 16.88
CA ALA A 417 18.46 9.12 17.82
C ALA A 417 18.01 7.81 17.16
N ILE A 418 17.43 7.88 15.95
CA ILE A 418 17.11 6.73 15.11
C ILE A 418 17.89 6.91 13.81
N GLU A 419 18.57 5.85 13.39
CA GLU A 419 19.41 5.83 12.18
C GLU A 419 19.11 4.56 11.37
N ILE A 420 18.83 4.74 10.09
CA ILE A 420 18.63 3.70 9.08
C ILE A 420 19.82 3.76 8.11
N GLY A 421 20.20 4.96 7.67
CA GLY A 421 21.31 5.17 6.74
C GLY A 421 21.05 4.57 5.35
N SER A 422 22.13 4.19 4.67
CA SER A 422 22.08 3.59 3.33
C SER A 422 22.53 2.11 3.38
N PRO A 423 21.85 1.19 2.67
CA PRO A 423 20.61 1.42 1.93
C PRO A 423 19.42 1.70 2.87
N ILE A 424 18.39 2.39 2.37
CA ILE A 424 17.19 2.78 3.14
C ILE A 424 16.36 1.59 3.67
N THR A 425 16.72 0.37 3.27
CA THR A 425 16.11 -0.89 3.71
C THR A 425 16.70 -1.41 5.02
N ASN A 426 17.76 -0.77 5.54
CA ASN A 426 18.37 -1.16 6.81
C ASN A 426 17.37 -1.11 7.97
N LEU A 427 17.50 -2.04 8.92
CA LEU A 427 16.71 -2.00 10.14
C LEU A 427 17.12 -0.78 11.00
N PRO A 428 16.15 -0.10 11.65
CA PRO A 428 16.42 1.10 12.42
C PRO A 428 17.30 0.82 13.65
N ARG A 429 18.39 1.57 13.80
CA ARG A 429 19.28 1.57 14.95
C ARG A 429 18.91 2.71 15.90
N TYR A 430 18.64 2.37 17.15
CA TYR A 430 18.25 3.34 18.19
C TYR A 430 19.43 3.69 19.11
N ARG A 431 19.70 4.99 19.26
CA ARG A 431 20.74 5.55 20.13
C ARG A 431 20.08 6.23 21.34
N GLU A 432 19.87 5.45 22.42
CA GLU A 432 19.14 5.89 23.63
C GLU A 432 19.64 7.20 24.22
N ALA A 433 20.96 7.40 24.31
CA ALA A 433 21.57 8.59 24.89
C ALA A 433 21.22 9.90 24.18
N ARG A 434 20.72 9.87 22.93
CA ARG A 434 20.31 11.05 22.17
C ARG A 434 18.82 11.34 22.26
N CYS A 435 18.02 10.40 22.75
CA CYS A 435 16.57 10.50 22.72
C CYS A 435 16.03 11.40 23.84
N THR A 436 15.10 12.29 23.48
CA THR A 436 14.41 13.17 24.44
C THR A 436 12.99 12.71 24.76
N GLY A 437 12.50 11.63 24.15
CA GLY A 437 11.13 11.16 24.34
C GLY A 437 10.04 12.08 23.76
N CYS A 438 10.34 12.89 22.74
CA CYS A 438 9.38 13.85 22.17
C CYS A 438 8.16 13.19 21.49
N GLY A 439 8.29 11.96 20.99
CA GLY A 439 7.22 11.18 20.35
C GLY A 439 6.96 11.49 18.87
N LEU A 440 7.81 12.30 18.21
CA LEU A 440 7.68 12.60 16.77
C LEU A 440 7.76 11.34 15.90
N CYS A 441 8.71 10.45 16.19
CA CYS A 441 8.88 9.18 15.47
C CYS A 441 7.66 8.25 15.59
N ILE A 442 6.93 8.30 16.71
CA ILE A 442 5.70 7.51 16.92
C ILE A 442 4.64 7.90 15.88
N ALA A 443 4.39 9.19 15.73
CA ALA A 443 3.40 9.69 14.79
C ALA A 443 3.86 9.60 13.33
N ALA A 444 5.16 9.75 13.06
CA ALA A 444 5.71 9.71 11.71
C ALA A 444 5.72 8.29 11.11
N CYS A 445 5.83 7.25 11.93
CA CYS A 445 5.96 5.86 11.48
C CYS A 445 4.72 5.40 10.68
N PRO A 446 4.84 5.11 9.36
CA PRO A 446 3.70 4.66 8.55
C PRO A 446 3.06 3.34 9.04
N ALA A 447 3.93 2.44 9.54
CA ALA A 447 3.58 1.15 10.10
C ALA A 447 3.03 1.21 11.54
N GLN A 448 3.08 2.38 12.21
CA GLN A 448 2.71 2.51 13.63
C GLN A 448 3.45 1.51 14.53
N ALA A 449 4.75 1.39 14.30
CA ALA A 449 5.62 0.38 14.92
C ALA A 449 6.56 0.94 15.99
N ILE A 450 6.41 2.21 16.38
CA ILE A 450 7.26 2.86 17.38
C ILE A 450 6.41 3.24 18.59
N PHE A 451 6.92 2.92 19.77
CA PHE A 451 6.26 3.13 21.05
C PHE A 451 7.25 3.76 22.04
N LEU A 452 6.74 4.45 23.06
CA LEU A 452 7.56 4.95 24.17
C LEU A 452 7.06 4.37 25.48
N ILE A 453 7.96 3.91 26.33
CA ILE A 453 7.69 3.43 27.69
C ILE A 453 8.48 4.29 28.68
N ASP A 454 7.78 4.99 29.56
CA ASP A 454 8.37 5.80 30.62
C ASP A 454 8.01 5.21 31.99
N ARG A 455 8.98 4.51 32.57
CA ARG A 455 8.85 3.84 33.89
C ARG A 455 9.02 4.80 35.06
N SER A 456 9.51 6.02 34.81
CA SER A 456 9.64 7.07 35.85
C SER A 456 8.31 7.75 36.17
N PHE A 457 7.25 7.43 35.43
CA PHE A 457 5.95 8.10 35.51
C PHE A 457 5.32 8.08 36.90
N SER A 458 5.22 6.92 37.56
CA SER A 458 4.73 6.80 38.95
C SER A 458 5.03 5.41 39.54
N GLN A 459 4.95 5.27 40.86
CA GLN A 459 5.20 3.98 41.53
C GLN A 459 4.19 2.91 41.05
N GLY A 460 4.70 1.79 40.51
CA GLY A 460 3.89 0.66 40.04
C GLY A 460 3.27 0.83 38.65
N TYR A 461 3.29 2.03 38.06
CA TYR A 461 2.76 2.31 36.72
C TYR A 461 3.82 2.91 35.78
N ALA A 462 3.71 2.60 34.49
CA ALA A 462 4.46 3.25 33.41
C ALA A 462 3.50 4.10 32.56
N ARG A 463 4.02 5.18 31.99
CA ARG A 463 3.36 5.86 30.87
C ARG A 463 3.79 5.17 29.58
N LEU A 464 2.83 4.81 28.75
CA LEU A 464 3.08 4.40 27.37
C LEU A 464 2.54 5.44 26.41
N ASP A 465 3.34 5.84 25.42
CA ASP A 465 2.86 6.64 24.29
C ASP A 465 2.71 5.74 23.06
N LEU A 466 1.49 5.66 22.53
CA LEU A 466 1.10 4.75 21.46
C LEU A 466 0.54 5.55 20.26
N PRO A 467 0.82 5.16 19.01
CA PRO A 467 0.19 5.76 17.83
C PRO A 467 -1.29 5.36 17.77
N TYR A 468 -2.16 6.29 17.37
CA TYR A 468 -3.60 6.05 17.29
C TYR A 468 -4.25 6.87 16.16
N GLU A 469 -5.04 6.22 15.31
CA GLU A 469 -5.71 6.86 14.17
C GLU A 469 -7.22 6.67 14.15
N GLU A 470 -7.77 5.77 14.97
CA GLU A 470 -9.22 5.55 15.02
C GLU A 470 -9.98 6.74 15.64
N LEU A 471 -11.25 6.86 15.30
CA LEU A 471 -12.16 7.86 15.85
C LEU A 471 -13.34 7.17 16.57
N PRO A 472 -13.87 7.77 17.65
CA PRO A 472 -13.42 9.00 18.29
C PRO A 472 -12.10 8.83 19.06
N LEU A 473 -11.31 9.91 19.15
CA LEU A 473 -10.06 9.88 19.92
C LEU A 473 -10.32 9.67 21.43
N PRO A 474 -9.47 8.89 22.13
CA PRO A 474 -9.60 8.68 23.56
C PRO A 474 -9.47 9.99 24.34
N ARG A 475 -10.35 10.19 25.32
CA ARG A 475 -10.39 11.39 26.17
C ARG A 475 -9.52 11.19 27.42
N LYS A 476 -9.01 12.29 27.97
CA LYS A 476 -8.28 12.27 29.25
C LYS A 476 -9.13 11.59 30.33
N GLN A 477 -8.49 10.75 31.15
CA GLN A 477 -9.10 9.93 32.19
C GLN A 477 -10.00 8.78 31.72
N GLN A 478 -10.24 8.61 30.42
CA GLN A 478 -11.00 7.48 29.89
C GLN A 478 -10.29 6.16 30.22
N THR A 479 -11.05 5.17 30.66
CA THR A 479 -10.58 3.78 30.77
C THR A 479 -10.65 3.11 29.40
N VAL A 480 -9.56 2.46 29.01
CA VAL A 480 -9.40 1.82 27.70
C VAL A 480 -8.86 0.40 27.87
N GLY A 481 -9.16 -0.48 26.91
CA GLY A 481 -8.51 -1.78 26.81
C GLY A 481 -7.06 -1.63 26.36
N LEU A 482 -6.17 -2.40 26.96
CA LEU A 482 -4.76 -2.49 26.58
C LEU A 482 -4.54 -3.83 25.87
N LEU A 483 -4.13 -3.77 24.62
CA LEU A 483 -3.99 -4.92 23.75
C LEU A 483 -2.52 -5.24 23.52
N ASP A 484 -2.20 -6.52 23.42
CA ASP A 484 -0.85 -6.98 23.05
C ASP A 484 -0.60 -6.98 21.54
N ARG A 485 0.49 -7.61 21.11
CA ARG A 485 0.88 -7.73 19.69
C ARG A 485 -0.09 -8.55 18.84
N GLU A 486 -0.84 -9.45 19.46
CA GLU A 486 -1.85 -10.28 18.82
C GLU A 486 -3.24 -9.64 18.91
N GLY A 487 -3.33 -8.42 19.47
CA GLY A 487 -4.59 -7.73 19.69
C GLY A 487 -5.41 -8.33 20.83
N LYS A 488 -4.80 -9.18 21.67
CA LYS A 488 -5.48 -9.74 22.84
C LYS A 488 -5.50 -8.69 23.95
N LYS A 489 -6.68 -8.48 24.55
CA LYS A 489 -6.85 -7.62 25.71
C LYS A 489 -6.15 -8.25 26.93
N ILE A 490 -5.11 -7.57 27.43
CA ILE A 490 -4.28 -8.05 28.55
C ILE A 490 -4.50 -7.25 29.83
N ALA A 491 -5.01 -6.02 29.73
CA ALA A 491 -5.32 -5.18 30.89
C ALA A 491 -6.29 -4.05 30.53
N ARG A 492 -6.67 -3.26 31.54
CA ARG A 492 -7.28 -1.93 31.37
C ARG A 492 -6.25 -0.86 31.75
N GLY A 493 -6.26 0.24 31.01
CA GLY A 493 -5.41 1.40 31.25
C GLY A 493 -6.21 2.67 31.37
N ARG A 494 -5.58 3.74 31.85
CA ARG A 494 -6.19 5.08 31.94
C ARG A 494 -5.48 6.04 31.01
N VAL A 495 -6.23 6.74 30.17
CA VAL A 495 -5.68 7.75 29.26
C VAL A 495 -5.19 8.95 30.06
N ILE A 496 -3.91 9.28 29.91
CA ILE A 496 -3.26 10.43 30.56
C ILE A 496 -3.45 11.69 29.72
N LYS A 497 -3.19 11.59 28.41
CA LYS A 497 -3.34 12.67 27.44
C LYS A 497 -3.38 12.12 26.02
N THR A 498 -3.98 12.88 25.12
CA THR A 498 -4.01 12.59 23.68
C THR A 498 -3.42 13.80 22.96
N ARG A 499 -2.29 13.63 22.27
CA ARG A 499 -1.62 14.69 21.50
C ARG A 499 -1.94 14.56 20.02
N ARG A 500 -2.39 15.65 19.41
CA ARG A 500 -2.65 15.77 17.97
C ARG A 500 -2.17 17.13 17.48
N ILE A 501 -0.85 17.27 17.31
CA ILE A 501 -0.25 18.49 16.76
C ILE A 501 -0.15 18.40 15.24
N LYS A 502 0.00 19.54 14.55
CA LYS A 502 0.10 19.60 13.08
C LYS A 502 1.17 18.65 12.52
N ALA A 503 2.34 18.58 13.17
CA ALA A 503 3.46 17.73 12.76
C ALA A 503 3.18 16.21 12.81
N PHE A 504 2.09 15.78 13.46
CA PHE A 504 1.78 14.35 13.57
C PHE A 504 0.99 13.81 12.37
N ASP A 505 0.57 14.67 11.43
CA ASP A 505 -0.23 14.32 10.25
C ASP A 505 -1.36 13.32 10.57
N LYS A 506 -2.34 13.81 11.33
CA LYS A 506 -3.58 13.09 11.68
C LYS A 506 -3.39 11.80 12.51
N THR A 507 -2.16 11.34 12.77
CA THR A 507 -1.85 10.24 13.70
C THR A 507 -1.73 10.79 15.12
N ALA A 508 -2.68 10.52 16.00
CA ALA A 508 -2.56 10.94 17.40
C ALA A 508 -1.50 10.11 18.14
N VAL A 509 -0.88 10.71 19.15
CA VAL A 509 -0.07 9.99 20.14
C VAL A 509 -0.83 9.99 21.45
N VAL A 510 -1.28 8.82 21.86
CA VAL A 510 -2.08 8.62 23.08
C VAL A 510 -1.18 8.10 24.18
N SER A 511 -1.11 8.87 25.27
CA SER A 511 -0.40 8.47 26.48
C SER A 511 -1.35 7.73 27.42
N VAL A 512 -1.02 6.51 27.84
CA VAL A 512 -1.79 5.71 28.80
C VAL A 512 -0.95 5.32 30.01
N ALA A 513 -1.56 5.30 31.18
CA ALA A 513 -1.00 4.69 32.39
C ALA A 513 -1.35 3.20 32.41
N ALA A 514 -0.33 2.35 32.58
CA ALA A 514 -0.50 0.91 32.71
C ALA A 514 0.48 0.32 33.74
N PRO A 515 0.20 -0.86 34.33
CA PRO A 515 1.12 -1.52 35.25
C PRO A 515 2.50 -1.76 34.62
N GLN A 516 3.57 -1.45 35.35
CA GLN A 516 4.95 -1.54 34.82
C GLN A 516 5.36 -2.94 34.35
N GLN A 517 4.76 -3.97 34.96
CA GLN A 517 5.05 -5.38 34.70
C GLN A 517 4.64 -5.82 33.28
N ILE A 518 3.61 -5.17 32.71
CA ILE A 518 3.05 -5.53 31.40
C ILE A 518 3.35 -4.49 30.32
N ALA A 519 4.07 -3.41 30.65
CA ALA A 519 4.30 -2.28 29.74
C ALA A 519 4.93 -2.71 28.40
N HIS A 520 5.89 -3.64 28.39
CA HIS A 520 6.49 -4.13 27.14
C HIS A 520 5.55 -4.97 26.28
N SER A 521 4.42 -5.44 26.80
CA SER A 521 3.48 -6.26 26.04
C SER A 521 2.45 -5.42 25.28
N ILE A 522 2.15 -4.20 25.75
CA ILE A 522 1.06 -3.36 25.24
C ILE A 522 1.45 -2.71 23.91
N ARG A 523 0.63 -2.89 22.87
CA ARG A 523 0.86 -2.34 21.52
C ARG A 523 -0.30 -1.58 20.93
N TYR A 524 -1.48 -1.67 21.55
CA TYR A 524 -2.64 -0.96 21.07
C TYR A 524 -3.60 -0.59 22.20
N ILE A 525 -4.47 0.37 21.89
CA ILE A 525 -5.51 0.85 22.78
C ILE A 525 -6.85 0.54 22.14
N ASP A 526 -7.71 -0.20 22.83
CA ASP A 526 -9.08 -0.40 22.38
C ASP A 526 -10.04 0.50 23.17
N CYS A 527 -10.67 1.42 22.45
CA CYS A 527 -11.65 2.36 22.98
C CYS A 527 -13.09 1.85 22.86
N ARG A 528 -13.32 0.72 22.19
CA ARG A 528 -14.65 0.11 22.05
C ARG A 528 -15.10 -0.45 23.40
N LYS A 529 -16.39 -0.28 23.69
CA LYS A 529 -17.00 -0.69 24.96
C LYS A 529 -17.16 -2.19 25.05
#